data_AF-A0A2N4X7N7-F1
#
_entry.id   AF-A0A2N4X7N7-F1
#
_cell.length_a   1.000
_cell.length_b   1.000
_cell.length_c   1.000
_cell.angle_alpha   90.00
_cell.angle_beta   90.00
_cell.angle_gamma   90.00
#
_symmetry.space_group_name_H-M   'P 1'
#
loop_
_entity.id
_entity.type
_entity.pdbx_description
1 polymer ?
#
loop_
_entity_poly.entity_id
_entity_poly.type
_entity_poly.pdbx_seq_one_letter_code
_entity_poly.pdbx_strand_id
1 'polypeptide(L)'
;MGRGAVNNYSLKNHVYTFEVTADKSNIDYEIHSSDADIYFELYNLLGQRVNDNFYGTGMCVEAIEETTKGKYTLMVATAKRDTKGAYSFNIFGNIYNLQKVESQSKIIEDTWPR
;
A
#
# COMPACT_ATOMS: atom_id res chain seq x y z
N MET A 1 -8.09 9.01 -15.78
CA MET A 1 -7.18 8.18 -14.94
C MET A 1 -6.22 9.10 -14.14
N GLY A 2 -6.51 9.48 -12.87
CA GLY A 2 -5.78 10.52 -12.08
C GLY A 2 -4.42 10.19 -11.39
N ARG A 3 -3.32 10.79 -11.86
CA ARG A 3 -1.89 10.59 -11.50
C ARG A 3 -1.59 10.33 -9.99
N GLY A 4 -0.87 9.24 -9.66
CA GLY A 4 -0.36 8.98 -8.30
C GLY A 4 1.04 9.56 -8.13
N ALA A 5 1.25 10.37 -7.08
CA ALA A 5 2.56 10.83 -6.62
C ALA A 5 2.72 10.43 -5.15
N VAL A 6 3.97 10.17 -4.76
CA VAL A 6 4.46 9.98 -3.39
C VAL A 6 4.01 11.17 -2.54
N ASN A 7 2.83 11.09 -1.89
CA ASN A 7 2.11 12.10 -1.09
C ASN A 7 0.59 12.23 -1.35
N ASN A 8 -0.03 11.34 -2.14
CA ASN A 8 -1.48 11.39 -2.34
C ASN A 8 -2.10 10.01 -2.10
N TYR A 9 -2.84 9.85 -0.99
CA TYR A 9 -3.82 8.78 -0.87
C TYR A 9 -4.73 8.84 -2.10
N SER A 10 -4.57 7.89 -2.99
CA SER A 10 -5.26 7.87 -4.27
C SER A 10 -5.68 6.44 -4.53
N LEU A 11 -6.94 6.28 -4.94
CA LEU A 11 -7.47 4.99 -5.40
C LEU A 11 -6.81 4.54 -6.70
N LYS A 12 -5.82 5.24 -7.24
CA LYS A 12 -4.92 4.67 -8.24
C LYS A 12 -3.90 3.70 -7.68
N ASN A 13 -3.58 3.84 -6.41
CA ASN A 13 -2.65 2.99 -5.71
C ASN A 13 -3.42 1.78 -5.19
N HIS A 14 -2.70 0.69 -4.95
CA HIS A 14 -3.31 -0.45 -4.30
C HIS A 14 -3.42 -0.14 -2.81
N VAL A 15 -4.63 -0.23 -2.26
CA VAL A 15 -4.87 -0.02 -0.84
C VAL A 15 -5.31 -1.36 -0.24
N TYR A 16 -4.72 -1.69 0.90
CA TYR A 16 -5.06 -2.87 1.67
C TYR A 16 -5.48 -2.46 3.07
N THR A 17 -6.40 -3.21 3.65
CA THR A 17 -6.76 -3.09 5.06
C THR A 17 -6.60 -4.42 5.74
N PHE A 18 -6.12 -4.38 6.97
CA PHE A 18 -6.03 -5.53 7.85
C PHE A 18 -6.20 -5.07 9.29
N GLU A 19 -6.37 -6.03 10.19
CA GLU A 19 -6.54 -5.74 11.60
C GLU A 19 -5.49 -6.50 12.40
N VAL A 20 -4.84 -5.80 13.34
CA VAL A 20 -3.92 -6.37 14.31
C VAL A 20 -4.72 -6.88 15.50
N THR A 21 -4.49 -8.12 15.92
CA THR A 21 -5.33 -8.79 16.94
C THR A 21 -4.87 -8.53 18.38
N ALA A 22 -3.62 -8.13 18.59
CA ALA A 22 -3.03 -7.94 19.92
C ALA A 22 -2.13 -6.70 19.99
N ASP A 23 -2.08 -6.06 21.15
CA ASP A 23 -1.16 -4.96 21.42
C ASP A 23 0.29 -5.45 21.49
N LYS A 24 1.22 -4.55 21.14
CA LYS A 24 2.66 -4.83 21.06
C LYS A 24 2.97 -6.01 20.12
N SER A 25 2.24 -6.12 19.03
CA SER A 25 2.48 -7.13 18.00
C SER A 25 3.53 -6.65 17.01
N ASN A 26 4.29 -7.59 16.46
CA ASN A 26 5.16 -7.34 15.32
C ASN A 26 4.46 -7.74 14.03
N ILE A 27 4.65 -6.95 12.99
CA ILE A 27 4.12 -7.20 11.66
C ILE A 27 5.28 -7.16 10.69
N ASP A 28 5.47 -8.25 9.96
CA ASP A 28 6.47 -8.31 8.90
C ASP A 28 5.78 -8.25 7.55
N TYR A 29 6.38 -7.55 6.60
CA TYR A 29 5.94 -7.61 5.21
C TYR A 29 7.11 -7.84 4.28
N GLU A 30 6.79 -8.58 3.23
CA GLU A 30 7.68 -8.90 2.13
C GLU A 30 7.06 -8.40 0.84
N ILE A 31 7.80 -7.59 0.11
CA ILE A 31 7.42 -7.08 -1.20
C ILE A 31 8.49 -7.46 -2.19
N HIS A 32 8.06 -7.95 -3.35
CA HIS A 32 8.96 -8.19 -4.46
C HIS A 32 8.41 -7.58 -5.73
N SER A 33 9.21 -6.73 -6.40
CA SER A 33 8.90 -6.16 -7.70
C SER A 33 10.13 -6.21 -8.59
N SER A 34 9.98 -6.75 -9.81
CA SER A 34 11.08 -6.86 -10.77
C SER A 34 11.12 -5.73 -11.80
N ASP A 35 10.08 -4.90 -11.88
CA ASP A 35 9.86 -3.97 -13.00
C ASP A 35 9.56 -2.53 -12.57
N ALA A 36 9.35 -2.26 -11.27
CA ALA A 36 9.15 -0.92 -10.76
C ALA A 36 9.71 -0.71 -9.36
N ASP A 37 10.10 0.53 -9.09
CA ASP A 37 10.36 1.02 -7.74
C ASP A 37 9.02 1.16 -7.00
N ILE A 38 8.93 0.62 -5.80
CA ILE A 38 7.71 0.56 -4.99
C ILE A 38 7.86 1.48 -3.78
N TYR A 39 6.78 2.19 -3.46
CA TYR A 39 6.64 3.00 -2.26
C TYR A 39 5.42 2.51 -1.48
N PHE A 40 5.52 2.46 -0.16
CA PHE A 40 4.36 2.14 0.67
C PHE A 40 4.27 3.06 1.88
N GLU A 41 3.04 3.20 2.37
CA GLU A 41 2.73 3.94 3.58
C GLU A 41 1.73 3.15 4.40
N LEU A 42 2.05 2.94 5.67
CA LEU A 42 1.16 2.34 6.65
C LEU A 42 0.48 3.43 7.47
N TYR A 43 -0.83 3.33 7.61
CA TYR A 43 -1.66 4.21 8.42
C TYR A 43 -2.38 3.42 9.50
N ASN A 44 -2.47 3.99 10.71
CA ASN A 44 -3.32 3.46 11.77
C ASN A 44 -4.79 3.86 11.57
N LEU A 45 -5.65 3.40 12.48
CA LEU A 45 -7.09 3.69 12.46
C LEU A 45 -7.45 5.19 12.53
N LEU A 46 -6.55 6.04 13.06
CA LEU A 46 -6.72 7.49 13.14
C LEU A 46 -6.24 8.19 11.85
N GLY A 47 -5.79 7.44 10.85
CA GLY A 47 -5.21 7.98 9.62
C GLY A 47 -3.81 8.56 9.83
N GLN A 48 -3.17 8.30 10.98
CA GLN A 48 -1.80 8.72 11.22
C GLN A 48 -0.85 7.74 10.53
N ARG A 49 0.15 8.28 9.84
CA ARG A 49 1.19 7.47 9.22
C ARG A 49 2.09 6.87 10.29
N VAL A 50 2.15 5.55 10.31
CA VAL A 50 2.94 4.75 11.26
C VAL A 50 4.29 4.37 10.65
N ASN A 51 4.32 4.16 9.34
CA ASN A 51 5.54 3.87 8.60
C ASN A 51 5.42 4.32 7.15
N ASP A 52 6.55 4.65 6.52
CA ASP A 52 6.67 4.82 5.08
C ASP A 52 8.06 4.47 4.61
N ASN A 53 8.19 3.59 3.62
CA ASN A 53 9.48 3.35 2.98
C ASN A 53 9.40 3.29 1.46
N PHE A 54 10.54 3.62 0.88
CA PHE A 54 10.83 3.56 -0.55
C PHE A 54 11.73 2.36 -0.81
N TYR A 55 11.39 1.58 -1.82
CA TYR A 55 12.22 0.48 -2.30
C TYR A 55 12.42 0.57 -3.81
N GLY A 56 13.64 0.31 -4.24
CA GLY A 56 13.91 0.06 -5.65
C GLY A 56 13.36 -1.30 -6.09
N THR A 57 13.61 -1.66 -7.34
CA THR A 57 13.37 -3.02 -7.86
C THR A 57 14.12 -4.07 -7.04
N GLY A 58 13.48 -5.21 -6.78
CA GLY A 58 14.03 -6.34 -6.03
C GLY A 58 13.06 -6.83 -4.96
N MET A 59 13.60 -7.55 -3.98
CA MET A 59 12.88 -8.01 -2.79
C MET A 59 13.20 -7.08 -1.62
N CYS A 60 12.18 -6.72 -0.87
CA CYS A 60 12.32 -6.03 0.40
C CYS A 60 11.53 -6.75 1.50
N VAL A 61 12.13 -6.82 2.68
CA VAL A 61 11.51 -7.33 3.90
C VAL A 61 11.67 -6.26 4.97
N GLU A 62 10.58 -5.91 5.63
CA GLU A 62 10.62 -4.99 6.77
C GLU A 62 9.66 -5.44 7.86
N ALA A 63 10.04 -5.12 9.09
CA ALA A 63 9.30 -5.39 10.32
C ALA A 63 8.82 -4.07 10.93
N ILE A 64 7.57 -4.01 11.36
CA ILE A 64 7.04 -2.94 12.21
C ILE A 64 6.80 -3.52 13.59
N GLU A 65 7.56 -2.99 14.54
CA GLU A 65 7.51 -3.43 15.93
C GLU A 65 6.45 -2.66 16.74
N GLU A 66 6.03 -3.28 17.84
CA GLU A 66 5.16 -2.67 18.85
C GLU A 66 3.83 -2.09 18.33
N THR A 67 3.25 -2.69 17.30
CA THR A 67 1.93 -2.28 16.79
C THR A 67 0.83 -2.51 17.82
N THR A 68 -0.11 -1.57 17.90
CA THR A 68 -1.29 -1.65 18.77
C THR A 68 -2.42 -2.42 18.08
N LYS A 69 -3.28 -3.07 18.84
CA LYS A 69 -4.48 -3.70 18.33
C LYS A 69 -5.35 -2.68 17.59
N GLY A 70 -5.82 -3.03 16.39
CA GLY A 70 -6.74 -2.19 15.65
C GLY A 70 -6.63 -2.34 14.14
N LYS A 71 -7.38 -1.51 13.43
CA LYS A 71 -7.41 -1.49 11.97
C LYS A 71 -6.27 -0.66 11.41
N TYR A 72 -5.63 -1.18 10.38
CA TYR A 72 -4.56 -0.53 9.65
C TYR A 72 -4.89 -0.47 8.15
N THR A 73 -4.31 0.54 7.50
CA THR A 73 -4.41 0.74 6.06
C THR A 73 -3.02 0.83 5.47
N LEU A 74 -2.70 -0.07 4.54
CA LEU A 74 -1.45 -0.05 3.78
C LEU A 74 -1.74 0.46 2.38
N MET A 75 -1.05 1.51 1.96
CA MET A 75 -1.04 1.96 0.57
C MET A 75 0.24 1.48 -0.09
N VAL A 76 0.14 0.86 -1.27
CA VAL A 76 1.26 0.48 -2.12
C VAL A 76 1.15 1.21 -3.45
N ALA A 77 2.21 1.92 -3.83
CA ALA A 77 2.29 2.75 -5.02
C ALA A 77 3.60 2.52 -5.76
N THR A 78 3.65 2.88 -7.05
CA THR A 78 4.95 3.03 -7.72
C THR A 78 5.60 4.33 -7.26
N ALA A 79 6.90 4.30 -7.02
CA ALA A 79 7.59 5.47 -6.48
C ALA A 79 7.75 6.60 -7.51
N LYS A 80 7.68 6.27 -8.80
CA LYS A 80 7.64 7.22 -9.91
C LYS A 80 6.21 7.40 -10.39
N ARG A 81 5.84 8.67 -10.62
CA ARG A 81 4.56 9.04 -11.23
C ARG A 81 4.51 8.49 -12.66
N ASP A 82 3.34 7.97 -13.03
CA ASP A 82 3.02 7.41 -14.36
C ASP A 82 3.80 6.12 -14.72
N THR A 83 4.53 5.54 -13.77
CA THR A 83 5.05 4.18 -13.89
C THR A 83 3.97 3.17 -13.55
N LYS A 84 4.03 2.01 -14.20
CA LYS A 84 3.25 0.82 -13.86
C LYS A 84 4.25 -0.30 -13.59
N GLY A 85 3.95 -1.12 -12.60
CA GLY A 85 4.75 -2.30 -12.29
C GLY A 85 3.89 -3.36 -11.62
N ALA A 86 4.42 -4.58 -11.63
CA ALA A 86 3.87 -5.71 -10.90
C ALA A 86 4.65 -5.92 -9.61
N TYR A 87 3.96 -6.38 -8.57
CA TYR A 87 4.60 -6.79 -7.34
C TYR A 87 3.82 -7.94 -6.69
N SER A 88 4.54 -8.75 -5.91
CA SER A 88 3.95 -9.65 -4.92
C SER A 88 4.10 -9.04 -3.53
N PHE A 89 3.11 -9.29 -2.68
CA PHE A 89 3.08 -8.79 -1.30
C PHE A 89 2.62 -9.91 -0.37
N ASN A 90 3.43 -10.17 0.65
CA ASN A 90 3.10 -11.03 1.77
C ASN A 90 3.15 -10.22 3.06
N ILE A 91 2.29 -10.55 4.01
CA ILE A 91 2.26 -9.94 5.35
C ILE A 91 2.09 -11.05 6.38
N PHE A 92 2.87 -10.95 7.45
CA PHE A 92 2.98 -11.93 8.51
C PHE A 92 2.80 -11.26 9.88
N GLY A 93 2.39 -12.06 10.86
CA GLY A 93 2.18 -11.62 12.24
C GLY A 93 0.76 -11.85 12.74
N ASN A 94 0.43 -11.20 13.86
CA ASN A 94 -0.87 -11.31 14.53
C ASN A 94 -1.94 -10.45 13.83
N ILE A 95 -2.23 -10.77 12.57
CA ILE A 95 -3.17 -10.04 11.73
C ILE A 95 -4.37 -10.90 11.32
N TYR A 96 -5.48 -10.25 10.97
CA TYR A 96 -6.65 -10.89 10.38
C TYR A 96 -7.35 -9.97 9.37
N ASN A 97 -8.27 -10.55 8.60
CA ASN A 97 -9.11 -9.84 7.63
C ASN A 97 -8.33 -8.97 6.62
N LEU A 98 -7.21 -9.49 6.10
CA LEU A 98 -6.49 -8.82 5.02
C LEU A 98 -7.40 -8.74 3.77
N GLN A 99 -7.65 -7.51 3.32
CA GLN A 99 -8.50 -7.22 2.17
C GLN A 99 -7.84 -6.14 1.31
N LYS A 100 -7.96 -6.31 -0.01
CA LYS A 100 -7.64 -5.23 -0.96
C LYS A 100 -8.88 -4.35 -1.11
N VAL A 101 -8.74 -3.06 -0.87
CA VAL A 101 -9.79 -2.07 -1.13
C VAL A 101 -9.85 -1.85 -2.64
N GLU A 102 -11.04 -2.04 -3.22
CA GLU A 102 -11.24 -1.81 -4.65
C GLU A 102 -10.99 -0.35 -5.00
N SER A 103 -10.13 -0.15 -6.00
CA SER A 103 -9.86 1.16 -6.56
C SER A 103 -11.06 1.65 -7.38
N GLN A 104 -11.69 2.76 -6.98
CA GLN A 104 -12.69 3.43 -7.82
C GLN A 104 -12.01 4.19 -8.98
N SER A 105 -11.31 3.48 -9.85
CA SER A 105 -10.81 4.06 -11.09
C SER A 105 -11.90 3.97 -12.15
N LYS A 106 -12.83 4.94 -12.17
CA LYS A 106 -13.77 5.07 -13.28
C LYS A 106 -12.99 5.55 -14.51
N ILE A 107 -12.96 4.73 -15.57
CA ILE A 107 -12.52 5.19 -16.90
C ILE A 107 -13.58 6.17 -17.36
N ILE A 108 -13.21 7.44 -17.51
CA ILE A 108 -14.01 8.41 -18.26
C ILE A 108 -13.50 8.30 -19.69
N GLU A 109 -14.29 7.70 -20.56
CA GLU A 109 -14.07 7.77 -22.00
C GLU A 109 -14.50 9.16 -22.47
N ASP A 110 -13.52 10.02 -22.69
CA ASP A 110 -13.75 11.38 -23.18
C ASP A 110 -13.92 11.31 -24.70
N THR A 111 -15.16 11.42 -25.18
CA THR A 111 -15.48 11.51 -26.61
C THR A 111 -15.52 12.98 -27.01
N TRP A 112 -14.43 13.48 -27.60
CA TRP A 112 -14.40 14.81 -28.19
C TRP A 112 -15.20 14.82 -29.50
N PRO A 113 -16.30 15.59 -29.62
CA PRO A 113 -16.93 15.80 -30.92
C PRO A 113 -15.98 16.60 -31.82
N ARG A 114 -15.86 16.16 -33.07
CA ARG A 114 -15.06 16.80 -34.13
C ARG A 114 -15.61 18.15 -34.54
#